data_AF-A0A534UIA7-F1
#
_entry.id   AF-A0A534UIA7-F1
#
_cell.length_a   1.000
_cell.length_b   1.000
_cell.length_c   1.000
_cell.angle_alpha   90.00
_cell.angle_beta   90.00
_cell.angle_gamma   90.00
#
_symmetry.space_group_name_H-M   'P 1'
#
loop_
_entity.id
_entity.type
_entity.pdbx_description
1 polymer ?
#
loop_
_entity_poly.entity_id
_entity_poly.type
_entity_poly.pdbx_seq_one_letter_code
_entity_poly.pdbx_strand_id
1 'polypeptide(L)'
;MKGNDALQKMLEPFRKVAIRRFPQMETESALAKLAIEVDIQRKELNAIRRYTQVSKLNFIGTTGTAVPPLKEETGISRMLEGTFSLEDNRARFACDPTTVGKLQQVIAQFPDFPFSYYALAFCLNKRGEASWKGYATKAVEILENTTTIDGHHPNHDQALHELKSALRS
;
A
#
# COMPACT_ATOMS: atom_id res chain seq x y z
N MET A 1 -37.28 -2.46 -29.66
CA MET A 1 -36.98 -1.82 -28.35
C MET A 1 -38.02 -0.73 -28.04
N LYS A 2 -39.16 -1.05 -27.41
CA LYS A 2 -40.17 -0.07 -26.94
C LYS A 2 -40.87 -0.48 -25.62
N GLY A 3 -40.41 -1.54 -24.95
CA GLY A 3 -41.12 -2.14 -23.81
C GLY A 3 -40.82 -1.57 -22.42
N ASN A 4 -39.72 -0.81 -22.24
CA ASN A 4 -39.29 -0.39 -20.90
C ASN A 4 -39.93 0.94 -20.43
N ASP A 5 -40.36 1.78 -21.37
CA ASP A 5 -40.87 3.13 -21.08
C ASP A 5 -42.31 3.12 -20.55
N ALA A 6 -43.13 2.17 -21.02
CA ALA A 6 -44.50 1.98 -20.54
C ALA A 6 -44.55 1.45 -19.10
N LEU A 7 -43.63 0.55 -18.75
CA LEU A 7 -43.55 -0.02 -17.40
C LEU A 7 -43.06 1.03 -16.38
N GLN A 8 -42.09 1.86 -16.75
CA GLN A 8 -41.65 2.98 -15.91
C GLN A 8 -42.77 4.00 -15.67
N LYS A 9 -43.52 4.38 -16.72
CA LYS A 9 -44.65 5.32 -16.59
C LYS A 9 -45.79 4.76 -15.72
N MET A 10 -46.03 3.45 -15.75
CA MET A 10 -47.03 2.81 -14.88
C MET A 10 -46.60 2.74 -13.41
N LEU A 11 -45.30 2.62 -13.12
CA LEU A 11 -44.78 2.49 -11.76
C LEU A 11 -44.55 3.84 -11.06
N GLU A 12 -44.40 4.94 -11.80
CA GLU A 12 -44.17 6.29 -11.26
C GLU A 12 -45.24 6.78 -10.25
N PRO A 13 -46.55 6.59 -10.46
CA PRO A 13 -47.56 6.96 -9.47
C PRO A 13 -47.42 6.20 -8.14
N PHE A 14 -47.11 4.90 -8.21
CA PHE A 14 -46.91 4.06 -7.03
C PHE A 14 -45.63 4.43 -6.29
N ARG A 15 -44.57 4.79 -7.02
CA ARG A 15 -43.32 5.31 -6.46
C ARG A 15 -43.57 6.62 -5.69
N LYS A 16 -44.30 7.57 -6.29
CA LYS A 16 -44.65 8.85 -5.63
C LYS A 16 -45.55 8.66 -4.41
N VAL A 17 -46.45 7.67 -4.42
CA VAL A 17 -47.30 7.34 -3.26
C VAL A 17 -46.47 6.66 -2.16
N ALA A 18 -45.58 5.73 -2.49
CA ALA A 18 -44.71 5.07 -1.51
C ALA A 18 -43.77 6.07 -0.81
N ILE A 19 -43.19 7.01 -1.56
CA ILE A 19 -42.33 8.08 -1.01
C ILE A 19 -43.11 9.00 -0.06
N ARG A 20 -44.38 9.33 -0.40
CA ARG A 20 -45.24 10.15 0.48
C ARG A 20 -45.74 9.42 1.72
N ARG A 21 -45.87 8.09 1.67
CA ARG A 21 -46.43 7.28 2.77
C ARG A 21 -45.37 6.74 3.74
N PHE A 22 -44.13 6.61 3.29
CA PHE A 22 -43.01 6.09 4.08
C PHE A 22 -41.73 6.91 3.87
N PRO A 23 -41.69 8.19 4.29
CA PRO A 23 -40.48 9.03 4.20
C PRO A 23 -39.28 8.43 4.95
N GLN A 24 -39.54 7.54 5.93
CA GLN A 24 -38.52 6.81 6.70
C GLN A 24 -37.64 5.88 5.84
N MET A 25 -38.18 5.25 4.78
CA MET A 25 -37.41 4.35 3.92
C MET A 25 -36.37 5.06 3.04
N GLU A 26 -36.67 6.27 2.55
CA GLU A 26 -35.68 7.06 1.81
C GLU A 26 -34.57 7.58 2.73
N THR A 27 -34.92 7.93 3.97
CA THR A 27 -33.93 8.34 4.97
C THR A 27 -33.03 7.18 5.40
N GLU A 28 -33.55 5.97 5.59
CA GLU A 28 -32.75 4.80 5.93
C GLU A 28 -31.77 4.41 4.80
N SER A 29 -32.22 4.46 3.54
CA SER A 29 -31.36 4.22 2.38
C SER A 29 -30.26 5.27 2.22
N ALA A 30 -30.59 6.55 2.43
CA ALA A 30 -29.61 7.63 2.41
C ALA A 30 -28.59 7.52 3.56
N LEU A 31 -29.05 7.19 4.77
CA LEU A 31 -28.18 6.96 5.94
C LEU A 31 -27.25 5.78 5.73
N ALA A 32 -27.72 4.67 5.13
CA ALA A 32 -26.87 3.53 4.81
C ALA A 32 -25.76 3.89 3.81
N LYS A 33 -26.07 4.65 2.75
CA LYS A 33 -25.07 5.15 1.80
C LYS A 33 -24.05 6.06 2.47
N LEU A 34 -24.52 6.99 3.31
CA LEU A 34 -23.64 7.90 4.05
C LEU A 34 -22.73 7.15 5.02
N ALA A 35 -23.24 6.12 5.71
CA ALA A 35 -22.43 5.30 6.62
C ALA A 35 -21.31 4.55 5.88
N ILE A 36 -21.60 4.02 4.68
CA ILE A 36 -20.58 3.38 3.82
C ILE A 36 -19.52 4.40 3.40
N GLU A 37 -19.94 5.58 2.94
CA GLU A 37 -19.03 6.66 2.53
C GLU A 37 -18.12 7.11 3.68
N VAL A 38 -18.68 7.32 4.87
CA VAL A 38 -17.92 7.70 6.08
C VAL A 38 -16.93 6.61 6.47
N ASP A 39 -17.29 5.32 6.36
CA ASP A 39 -16.37 4.21 6.63
C ASP A 39 -15.22 4.17 5.62
N ILE A 40 -15.49 4.38 4.33
CA ILE A 40 -14.47 4.48 3.28
C ILE A 40 -13.50 5.63 3.58
N GLN A 41 -14.02 6.84 3.80
CA GLN A 41 -13.19 8.01 4.11
C GLN A 41 -12.37 7.83 5.38
N ARG A 42 -12.93 7.18 6.41
CA ARG A 42 -12.20 6.88 7.65
C ARG A 42 -11.06 5.89 7.38
N LYS A 43 -11.27 4.87 6.54
CA LYS A 43 -10.22 3.93 6.16
C LYS A 43 -9.11 4.62 5.37
N GLU A 44 -9.45 5.48 4.41
CA GLU A 44 -8.48 6.27 3.65
C GLU A 44 -7.67 7.21 4.55
N LEU A 45 -8.34 7.95 5.45
CA LEU A 45 -7.66 8.84 6.39
C LEU A 45 -6.70 8.09 7.31
N ASN A 46 -7.10 6.90 7.78
CA ASN A 46 -6.25 6.06 8.62
C ASN A 46 -5.06 5.51 7.82
N ALA A 47 -5.24 5.11 6.57
CA ALA A 47 -4.15 4.67 5.69
C ALA A 47 -3.17 5.81 5.43
N ILE A 48 -3.65 7.01 5.10
CA ILE A 48 -2.82 8.20 4.92
C ILE A 48 -2.01 8.45 6.20
N ARG A 49 -2.65 8.52 7.37
CA ARG A 49 -1.95 8.74 8.65
C ARG A 49 -0.88 7.70 8.94
N ARG A 50 -1.18 6.43 8.66
CA ARG A 50 -0.25 5.31 8.88
C ARG A 50 0.95 5.37 7.93
N TYR A 51 0.71 5.67 6.67
CA TYR A 51 1.72 5.54 5.62
C TYR A 51 2.43 6.85 5.23
N THR A 52 1.97 8.02 5.67
CA THR A 52 2.55 9.33 5.28
C THR A 52 4.04 9.46 5.59
N GLN A 53 4.51 8.88 6.70
CA GLN A 53 5.93 8.96 7.05
C GLN A 53 6.76 8.00 6.20
N VAL A 54 6.31 6.76 6.05
CA VAL A 54 7.05 5.73 5.30
C VAL A 54 6.99 5.94 3.79
N SER A 55 5.97 6.62 3.26
CA SER A 55 5.87 6.91 1.82
C SER A 55 6.96 7.85 1.32
N LYS A 56 7.59 8.62 2.21
CA LYS A 56 8.67 9.55 1.88
C LYS A 56 10.05 8.88 1.91
N LEU A 57 10.15 7.65 2.41
CA LEU A 57 11.43 6.98 2.60
C LEU A 57 11.87 6.28 1.32
N ASN A 58 13.17 6.14 1.12
CA ASN A 58 13.75 5.38 0.03
C ASN A 58 14.09 3.93 0.47
N PHE A 59 14.81 3.17 -0.37
CA PHE A 59 15.18 1.76 -0.11
C PHE A 59 15.94 1.56 1.21
N ILE A 60 16.62 2.59 1.70
CA ILE A 60 17.49 2.53 2.88
C ILE A 60 16.89 3.29 4.07
N GLY A 61 15.61 3.68 3.98
CA GLY A 61 14.90 4.31 5.09
C GLY A 61 15.21 5.78 5.29
N THR A 62 15.66 6.52 4.27
CA THR A 62 15.90 7.99 4.34
C THR A 62 14.99 8.75 3.39
N THR A 63 14.73 10.04 3.64
CA THR A 63 13.90 10.87 2.75
C THR A 63 14.68 11.48 1.57
N GLY A 64 16.01 11.51 1.67
CA GLY A 64 16.91 12.06 0.65
C GLY A 64 17.63 11.02 -0.20
N THR A 65 18.59 11.50 -0.99
CA THR A 65 19.50 10.64 -1.74
C THR A 65 20.45 9.89 -0.81
N ALA A 66 20.67 8.61 -1.11
CA ALA A 66 21.56 7.74 -0.38
C ALA A 66 23.03 8.06 -0.72
N VAL A 67 23.63 9.04 -0.02
CA VAL A 67 25.04 9.40 -0.17
C VAL A 67 25.76 9.07 1.14
N PRO A 68 26.78 8.20 1.15
CA PRO A 68 27.62 7.95 2.33
C PRO A 68 28.51 9.15 2.70
N PRO A 69 28.70 9.45 4.00
CA PRO A 69 27.89 8.98 5.13
C PRO A 69 26.46 9.53 5.02
N LEU A 70 25.46 8.72 5.42
CA LEU A 70 24.05 9.10 5.29
C LEU A 70 23.82 10.44 5.99
N LYS A 71 23.28 11.42 5.26
CA LYS A 71 23.00 12.75 5.80
C LYS A 71 21.81 12.77 6.77
N GLU A 72 20.93 11.77 6.65
CA GLU A 72 19.76 11.59 7.51
C GLU A 72 19.80 10.19 8.11
N GLU A 73 19.65 10.11 9.43
CA GLU A 73 19.54 8.84 10.16
C GLU A 73 18.16 8.69 10.81
N THR A 74 17.29 7.93 10.16
CA THR A 74 16.04 7.48 10.76
C THR A 74 16.29 6.23 11.61
N GLY A 75 15.30 5.85 12.44
CA GLY A 75 15.37 4.56 13.15
C GLY A 75 15.50 3.37 12.18
N ILE A 76 14.86 3.46 11.01
CA ILE A 76 14.91 2.43 9.97
C ILE A 76 16.31 2.39 9.33
N SER A 77 16.87 3.53 8.94
CA SER A 77 18.16 3.57 8.24
C SER A 77 19.31 3.07 9.10
N ARG A 78 19.30 3.36 10.41
CA ARG A 78 20.27 2.79 11.38
C ARG A 78 20.18 1.26 11.46
N MET A 79 18.97 0.70 11.46
CA MET A 79 18.83 -0.76 11.50
C MET A 79 19.22 -1.46 10.19
N LEU A 80 19.06 -0.76 9.06
CA LEU A 80 19.47 -1.24 7.75
C LEU A 80 20.97 -1.10 7.50
N GLU A 81 21.73 -0.49 8.40
CA GLU A 81 23.17 -0.32 8.24
C GLU A 81 23.88 -1.68 8.06
N GLY A 82 24.72 -1.74 7.03
CA GLY A 82 25.45 -2.95 6.65
C GLY A 82 24.61 -4.04 6.01
N THR A 83 23.34 -3.79 5.67
CA THR A 83 22.50 -4.73 4.89
C THR A 83 22.60 -4.51 3.37
N PHE A 84 23.18 -3.39 2.95
CA PHE A 84 23.30 -2.98 1.56
C PHE A 84 24.67 -2.35 1.26
N SER A 85 25.09 -2.43 0.00
CA SER A 85 26.07 -1.53 -0.61
C SER A 85 25.35 -0.54 -1.52
N LEU A 86 25.95 0.63 -1.74
CA LEU A 86 25.48 1.60 -2.72
C LEU A 86 26.39 1.53 -3.94
N GLU A 87 25.84 1.10 -5.06
CA GLU A 87 26.52 1.01 -6.35
C GLU A 87 25.66 1.74 -7.39
N ASP A 88 26.26 2.67 -8.14
CA ASP A 88 25.56 3.48 -9.16
C ASP A 88 24.27 4.14 -8.64
N ASN A 89 24.30 4.64 -7.40
CA ASN A 89 23.16 5.25 -6.71
C ASN A 89 21.97 4.28 -6.50
N ARG A 90 22.24 2.96 -6.48
CA ARG A 90 21.26 1.91 -6.19
C ARG A 90 21.70 1.09 -4.99
N ALA A 91 20.75 0.72 -4.15
CA ALA A 91 20.99 -0.20 -3.05
C ALA A 91 21.11 -1.64 -3.58
N ARG A 92 22.24 -2.30 -3.28
CA ARG A 92 22.43 -3.74 -3.51
C ARG A 92 22.45 -4.46 -2.18
N PHE A 93 21.48 -5.35 -1.96
CA PHE A 93 21.40 -6.14 -0.73
C PHE A 93 22.35 -7.35 -0.78
N ALA A 94 23.12 -7.56 0.28
CA ALA A 94 24.13 -8.62 0.34
C ALA A 94 23.52 -10.04 0.32
N CYS A 95 22.27 -10.18 0.76
CA CYS A 95 21.51 -11.43 0.78
C CYS A 95 22.25 -12.60 1.44
N ASP A 96 23.09 -12.35 2.43
CA ASP A 96 23.66 -13.35 3.34
C ASP A 96 22.72 -13.60 4.54
N PRO A 97 22.91 -14.66 5.34
CA PRO A 97 22.05 -14.95 6.49
C PRO A 97 21.96 -13.82 7.52
N THR A 98 23.04 -13.05 7.73
CA THR A 98 23.07 -11.91 8.66
C THR A 98 22.15 -10.80 8.15
N THR A 99 22.24 -10.48 6.86
CA THR A 99 21.36 -9.50 6.22
C THR A 99 19.89 -9.92 6.32
N VAL A 100 19.57 -11.19 6.06
CA VAL A 100 18.19 -11.70 6.19
C VAL A 100 17.67 -11.56 7.63
N GLY A 101 18.47 -11.92 8.63
CA GLY A 101 18.11 -11.75 10.03
C GLY A 101 17.85 -10.29 10.42
N LYS A 102 18.70 -9.37 9.95
CA LYS A 102 18.50 -7.92 10.16
C LYS A 102 17.20 -7.42 9.52
N LEU A 103 16.92 -7.82 8.27
CA LEU A 103 15.68 -7.41 7.59
C LEU A 103 14.42 -7.91 8.31
N GLN A 104 14.46 -9.13 8.88
CA GLN A 104 13.37 -9.64 9.71
C GLN A 104 13.17 -8.82 10.98
N GLN A 105 14.25 -8.37 11.63
CA GLN A 105 14.17 -7.47 12.79
C GLN A 105 13.56 -6.11 12.40
N VAL A 106 13.96 -5.56 11.25
CA VAL A 106 13.36 -4.31 10.75
C VAL A 106 11.86 -4.48 10.50
N ILE A 107 11.43 -5.60 9.91
CA ILE A 107 9.99 -5.89 9.72
C ILE A 107 9.25 -5.98 11.05
N ALA A 108 9.83 -6.62 12.06
CA ALA A 108 9.21 -6.74 13.37
C ALA A 108 9.00 -5.37 14.04
N GLN A 109 9.95 -4.44 13.86
CA GLN A 109 9.91 -3.11 14.49
C GLN A 109 9.19 -2.05 13.64
N PHE A 110 9.24 -2.19 12.32
CA PHE A 110 8.68 -1.26 11.33
C PHE A 110 7.84 -2.03 10.30
N PRO A 111 6.70 -2.61 10.70
CA PRO A 111 5.91 -3.51 9.85
C PRO A 111 5.27 -2.83 8.63
N ASP A 112 5.26 -1.50 8.61
CA ASP A 112 4.70 -0.69 7.53
C ASP A 112 5.77 -0.18 6.55
N PHE A 113 7.04 -0.51 6.77
CA PHE A 113 8.12 -0.11 5.87
C PHE A 113 8.27 -1.13 4.73
N PRO A 114 7.95 -0.75 3.47
CA PRO A 114 7.84 -1.73 2.39
C PRO A 114 9.19 -2.33 1.97
N PHE A 115 10.28 -1.58 2.10
CA PHE A 115 11.55 -1.99 1.48
C PHE A 115 12.26 -3.14 2.20
N SER A 116 11.97 -3.39 3.47
CA SER A 116 12.47 -4.60 4.15
C SER A 116 11.79 -5.87 3.66
N TYR A 117 10.48 -5.81 3.38
CA TYR A 117 9.77 -6.92 2.73
C TYR A 117 10.26 -7.11 1.30
N TYR A 118 10.46 -6.03 0.55
CA TYR A 118 11.03 -6.07 -0.80
C TYR A 118 12.41 -6.75 -0.80
N ALA A 119 13.32 -6.33 0.08
CA ALA A 119 14.67 -6.88 0.18
C ALA A 119 14.66 -8.37 0.56
N LEU A 120 13.79 -8.78 1.51
CA LEU A 120 13.63 -10.20 1.84
C LEU A 120 13.08 -11.01 0.68
N ALA A 121 12.04 -10.51 0.00
CA ALA A 121 11.49 -11.17 -1.17
C ALA A 121 12.56 -11.38 -2.25
N PHE A 122 13.35 -10.34 -2.54
CA PHE A 122 14.48 -10.42 -3.46
C PHE A 122 15.50 -11.49 -3.04
N CYS A 123 15.96 -11.46 -1.79
CA CYS A 123 16.97 -12.39 -1.31
C CYS A 123 16.49 -13.85 -1.28
N LEU A 124 15.24 -14.09 -0.86
CA LEU A 124 14.64 -15.43 -0.81
C LEU A 124 14.37 -15.97 -2.22
N ASN A 125 13.89 -15.12 -3.13
CA ASN A 125 13.68 -15.51 -4.53
C ASN A 125 15.00 -15.90 -5.21
N LYS A 126 16.07 -15.13 -4.99
CA LYS A 126 17.42 -15.44 -5.50
C LYS A 126 17.94 -16.80 -5.03
N ARG A 127 17.48 -17.28 -3.87
CA ARG A 127 17.82 -18.58 -3.29
C ARG A 127 16.85 -19.70 -3.69
N GLY A 128 15.80 -19.40 -4.45
CA GLY A 128 14.76 -20.37 -4.83
C GLY A 128 13.79 -20.73 -3.69
N GLU A 129 13.72 -19.92 -2.63
CA GLU A 129 12.89 -20.21 -1.46
C GLU A 129 11.44 -19.75 -1.66
N ALA A 130 10.47 -20.67 -1.71
CA ALA A 130 9.07 -20.36 -2.01
C ALA A 130 8.40 -19.31 -1.08
N SER A 131 8.95 -19.13 0.13
CA SER A 131 8.49 -18.12 1.09
C SER A 131 8.63 -16.68 0.58
N TRP A 132 9.44 -16.44 -0.45
CA TRP A 132 9.63 -15.11 -1.04
C TRP A 132 8.33 -14.44 -1.47
N LYS A 133 7.36 -15.24 -1.95
CA LYS A 133 6.06 -14.74 -2.43
C LYS A 133 5.26 -14.06 -1.32
N GLY A 134 5.31 -14.58 -0.10
CA GLY A 134 4.61 -13.98 1.04
C GLY A 134 5.13 -12.58 1.37
N TYR A 135 6.46 -12.42 1.38
CA TYR A 135 7.09 -11.11 1.58
C TYR A 135 6.81 -10.16 0.41
N ALA A 136 6.86 -10.66 -0.84
CA ALA A 136 6.54 -9.87 -2.03
C ALA A 136 5.10 -9.35 -1.99
N THR A 137 4.13 -10.21 -1.67
CA THR A 137 2.72 -9.81 -1.52
C THR A 137 2.55 -8.74 -0.46
N LYS A 138 3.22 -8.89 0.70
CA LYS A 138 3.11 -7.89 1.77
C LYS A 138 3.74 -6.55 1.38
N ALA A 139 4.88 -6.57 0.68
CA ALA A 139 5.48 -5.37 0.12
C ALA A 139 4.54 -4.67 -0.85
N VAL A 140 3.91 -5.42 -1.78
CA VAL A 140 2.94 -4.86 -2.74
C VAL A 140 1.76 -4.20 -2.03
N GLU A 141 1.18 -4.84 -1.01
CA GLU A 141 0.07 -4.27 -0.22
C GLU A 141 0.43 -2.89 0.37
N ILE A 142 1.60 -2.77 0.98
CA ILE A 142 2.07 -1.50 1.54
C ILE A 142 2.35 -0.50 0.43
N LEU A 143 3.05 -0.94 -0.62
CA LEU A 143 3.45 -0.08 -1.73
C LEU A 143 2.24 0.54 -2.43
N GLU A 144 1.20 -0.25 -2.70
CA GLU A 144 -0.07 0.23 -3.28
C GLU A 144 -0.72 1.35 -2.45
N ASN A 145 -0.58 1.33 -1.13
CA ASN A 145 -1.06 2.43 -0.28
C ASN A 145 -0.11 3.63 -0.29
N THR A 146 1.21 3.40 -0.28
CA THR A 146 2.18 4.50 -0.25
C THR A 146 2.27 5.27 -1.57
N THR A 147 2.05 4.61 -2.71
CA THR A 147 2.13 5.25 -4.04
C THR A 147 0.93 6.15 -4.34
N THR A 148 -0.17 6.03 -3.58
CA THR A 148 -1.31 6.96 -3.71
C THR A 148 -1.12 8.25 -2.91
N ILE A 149 -0.02 8.39 -2.15
CA ILE A 149 0.25 9.56 -1.33
C ILE A 149 1.09 10.55 -2.14
N ASP A 150 0.63 11.79 -2.25
CA ASP A 150 1.35 12.86 -2.92
C ASP A 150 2.73 13.09 -2.28
N GLY A 151 3.76 13.21 -3.13
CA GLY A 151 5.15 13.44 -2.68
C GLY A 151 5.83 12.21 -2.09
N HIS A 152 5.33 11.00 -2.37
CA HIS A 152 6.05 9.77 -2.04
C HIS A 152 7.38 9.66 -2.83
N HIS A 153 8.31 8.85 -2.33
CA HIS A 153 9.62 8.68 -2.95
C HIS A 153 9.54 7.75 -4.19
N PRO A 154 10.17 8.07 -5.34
CA PRO A 154 10.04 7.30 -6.59
C PRO A 154 10.41 5.80 -6.49
N ASN A 155 11.24 5.44 -5.52
CA ASN A 155 11.58 4.03 -5.24
C ASN A 155 10.34 3.18 -4.91
N HIS A 156 9.25 3.78 -4.41
CA HIS A 156 8.01 3.06 -4.16
C HIS A 156 7.37 2.57 -5.47
N ASP A 157 7.28 3.43 -6.49
CA ASP A 157 6.80 3.04 -7.83
C ASP A 157 7.68 1.96 -8.45
N GLN A 158 9.00 2.14 -8.36
CA GLN A 158 9.97 1.19 -8.89
C GLN A 158 9.77 -0.20 -8.25
N ALA A 159 9.78 -0.26 -6.92
CA ALA A 159 9.62 -1.52 -6.19
C ALA A 159 8.26 -2.18 -6.47
N LEU A 160 7.19 -1.38 -6.58
CA LEU A 160 5.85 -1.87 -6.88
C LEU A 160 5.80 -2.53 -8.26
N HIS A 161 6.40 -1.89 -9.26
CA HIS A 161 6.47 -2.41 -10.61
C HIS A 161 7.28 -3.72 -10.68
N GLU A 162 8.45 -3.75 -10.04
CA GLU A 162 9.33 -4.92 -10.01
C GLU A 162 8.66 -6.13 -9.34
N LEU A 163 8.04 -5.93 -8.17
CA LEU A 163 7.37 -7.02 -7.44
C LEU A 163 6.13 -7.54 -8.16
N LYS A 164 5.30 -6.65 -8.73
CA LYS A 164 4.12 -7.07 -9.52
C LYS A 164 4.53 -7.88 -10.74
N SER A 165 5.66 -7.54 -11.35
CA SER A 165 6.21 -8.30 -12.49
C SER A 165 6.71 -9.67 -12.03
N ALA A 166 7.49 -9.73 -10.94
CA ALA A 166 8.01 -10.98 -10.39
C ALA A 166 6.90 -11.94 -9.91
N LEU A 167 5.80 -11.43 -9.34
CA LEU A 167 4.69 -12.28 -8.88
C LEU A 167 3.88 -12.92 -10.02
N ARG A 168 4.04 -12.45 -11.27
CA ARG A 168 3.36 -13.00 -12.45
C ARG A 168 4.18 -14.08 -13.17
N SER A 169 5.48 -14.15 -12.93
CA SER A 169 6.38 -15.20 -13.45
C SER A 169 6.33 -16.46 -12.59
#